data_AF-A0A1I3ZP17-F1
#
_entry.id   AF-A0A1I3ZP17-F1
#
_cell.length_a   1.000
_cell.length_b   1.000
_cell.length_c   1.000
_cell.angle_alpha   90.00
_cell.angle_beta   90.00
_cell.angle_gamma   90.00
#
_symmetry.space_group_name_H-M   'P 1'
#
loop_
_entity.id
_entity.type
_entity.pdbx_description
1 polymer ?
#
loop_
_entity_poly.entity_id
_entity_poly.type
_entity_poly.pdbx_seq_one_letter_code
_entity_poly.pdbx_strand_id
1 'polypeptide(L)'
;MPDAYVIEIGGRTAGIVARDPRDLNFNFFAATHSFNAMEGQRFSDPLAAERVARHLAKHGSLPRASEQSGRSSEEPAKLKFPLSGAVPGAAGVKI
;
A
#
# COMPACT_ATOMS: atom_id res chain seq x y z
N MET A 1 2.41 6.21 26.16
CA MET A 1 3.76 6.39 25.58
C MET A 1 3.56 7.08 24.24
N PRO A 2 4.43 7.99 23.77
CA PRO A 2 4.29 8.49 22.40
C PRO A 2 4.48 7.30 21.44
N ASP A 3 3.43 6.97 20.70
CA ASP A 3 3.40 5.84 19.78
C ASP A 3 3.98 6.21 18.39
N ALA A 4 4.73 7.32 18.31
CA ALA A 4 5.32 7.83 17.08
C ALA A 4 6.83 8.07 17.23
N TYR A 5 7.59 7.62 16.24
CA TYR A 5 9.06 7.62 16.23
C TYR A 5 9.56 8.26 14.94
N VAL A 6 10.52 9.17 15.04
CA VAL A 6 11.19 9.75 13.86
C VAL A 6 12.38 8.87 13.48
N ILE A 7 12.48 8.52 12.20
CA ILE A 7 13.59 7.76 11.63
C ILE A 7 14.53 8.73 10.93
N GLU A 8 15.80 8.73 11.31
CA GLU A 8 16.84 9.56 10.70
C GLU A 8 17.96 8.69 10.14
N ILE A 9 18.32 8.90 8.87
CA ILE A 9 19.38 8.17 8.18
C ILE A 9 20.42 9.18 7.66
N GLY A 10 21.68 9.01 8.07
CA GLY A 10 22.78 9.84 7.57
C GLY A 10 22.64 11.34 7.91
N GLY A 11 22.06 11.66 9.07
CA GLY A 11 21.83 13.04 9.52
C GLY A 11 20.67 13.76 8.82
N ARG A 12 19.79 13.02 8.13
CA ARG A 12 18.58 13.55 7.50
C ARG A 12 17.36 12.77 7.99
N THR A 13 16.26 13.48 8.22
CA THR A 13 14.97 12.87 8.54
C THR A 13 14.46 12.07 7.35
N ALA A 14 14.37 10.75 7.51
CA ALA A 14 13.85 9.85 6.50
C ALA A 14 12.32 9.83 6.51
N GLY A 15 11.73 9.83 7.71
CA GLY A 15 10.28 9.79 7.90
C GLY A 15 9.88 9.62 9.36
N ILE A 16 8.58 9.48 9.59
CA ILE A 16 7.99 9.18 10.90
C ILE A 16 7.24 7.84 10.83
N VAL A 17 7.36 7.07 11.90
CA VAL A 17 6.68 5.80 12.11
C VAL A 17 5.66 6.02 13.20
N ALA A 18 4.38 5.94 12.89
CA ALA A 18 3.30 6.10 13.86
C ALA A 18 2.55 4.78 14.04
N ARG A 19 2.36 4.36 15.29
CA ARG A 19 1.52 3.23 15.63
C ARG A 19 0.07 3.61 15.41
N ASP A 20 -0.68 2.71 14.79
CA ASP A 20 -2.12 2.85 14.76
C ASP A 20 -2.72 2.38 16.11
N PRO A 21 -3.73 3.06 16.67
CA PRO A 21 -4.35 2.61 17.92
C PRO A 21 -5.31 1.41 17.74
N ARG A 22 -5.73 1.12 16.50
CA ARG A 22 -6.61 -0.01 16.14
C ARG A 22 -5.80 -1.25 15.75
N ASP A 23 -4.63 -1.05 15.15
CA ASP A 23 -3.72 -2.11 14.73
C ASP A 23 -2.43 -2.12 15.55
N LEU A 24 -1.88 -3.29 15.89
CA LEU A 24 -0.55 -3.41 16.53
C LEU A 24 0.62 -3.07 15.58
N ASN A 25 0.31 -2.50 14.41
CA ASN A 25 1.26 -2.16 13.36
C ASN A 25 1.59 -0.67 13.40
N PHE A 26 2.71 -0.35 12.79
CA PHE A 26 3.19 1.01 12.61
C PHE A 26 3.18 1.38 11.13
N ASN A 27 2.66 2.56 10.82
CA ASN A 27 2.68 3.11 9.47
C ASN A 27 3.89 4.04 9.32
N PHE A 28 4.63 3.87 8.22
CA PHE A 28 5.70 4.78 7.85
C PHE A 28 5.19 5.90 6.95
N PHE A 29 5.57 7.14 7.28
CA PHE A 29 5.30 8.34 6.50
C PHE A 29 6.62 8.99 6.10
N ALA A 30 6.85 9.16 4.80
CA ALA A 30 8.12 9.67 4.30
C ALA A 30 8.21 11.19 4.49
N ALA A 31 9.35 11.66 4.99
CA ALA A 31 9.61 13.09 5.09
C ALA A 31 10.20 13.66 3.79
N THR A 32 10.78 12.81 2.94
CA THR A 32 11.42 13.23 1.68
C THR A 32 11.17 12.22 0.55
N HIS A 33 11.25 12.69 -0.69
CA HIS A 33 10.97 11.88 -1.88
C HIS A 33 11.85 10.63 -2.02
N SER A 34 13.08 10.66 -1.50
CA SER A 34 14.00 9.52 -1.50
C SER A 34 13.46 8.31 -0.72
N PHE A 35 12.55 8.54 0.24
CA PHE A 35 11.94 7.48 1.06
C PHE A 35 10.48 7.22 0.70
N ASN A 36 9.97 7.84 -0.37
CA ASN A 36 8.58 7.69 -0.80
C ASN A 36 8.22 6.23 -1.17
N ALA A 37 9.22 5.40 -1.49
CA ALA A 37 9.02 3.97 -1.70
C ALA A 37 8.50 3.24 -0.45
N MET A 38 8.77 3.77 0.75
CA MET A 38 8.28 3.23 2.02
C MET A 38 7.00 3.87 2.53
N GLU A 39 6.50 4.91 1.85
CA GLU A 39 5.28 5.64 2.23
C GLU A 39 4.09 4.67 2.36
N GLY A 40 3.40 4.72 3.49
CA GLY A 40 2.25 3.86 3.78
C GLY A 40 2.57 2.39 4.08
N GLN A 41 3.85 2.00 4.13
CA GLN A 41 4.21 0.65 4.54
C GLN A 41 3.92 0.42 6.02
N ARG A 42 3.40 -0.77 6.30
CA ARG A 42 3.08 -1.25 7.65
C ARG A 42 4.22 -2.11 8.16
N PHE A 43 4.71 -1.77 9.35
CA PHE A 43 5.78 -2.49 10.04
C PHE A 43 5.27 -2.97 11.39
N SER A 44 5.69 -4.15 11.82
CA SER A 44 5.38 -4.63 13.18
C SER A 44 6.23 -3.95 14.25
N ASP A 45 7.32 -3.29 13.85
CA ASP A 45 8.28 -2.67 14.77
C ASP A 45 8.98 -1.45 14.12
N PRO A 46 9.26 -0.36 14.85
CA PRO A 46 9.98 0.80 14.33
C PRO A 46 11.40 0.50 13.85
N LEU A 47 12.13 -0.46 14.46
CA LEU A 47 13.45 -0.86 13.93
C LEU A 47 13.33 -1.56 12.58
N ALA A 48 12.22 -2.26 12.31
CA ALA A 48 12.02 -2.86 10.99
C ALA A 48 11.94 -1.77 9.91
N ALA A 49 11.22 -0.67 10.19
CA ALA A 49 11.16 0.49 9.31
C ALA A 49 12.55 1.14 9.14
N GLU A 50 13.33 1.30 10.22
CA GLU A 50 14.70 1.84 10.15
C GLU A 50 15.59 0.99 9.23
N ARG A 51 15.53 -0.34 9.33
CA ARG A 51 16.35 -1.25 8.52
C ARG A 51 16.04 -1.09 7.04
N VAL A 52 14.76 -0.99 6.68
CA VAL A 52 14.34 -0.76 5.29
C VAL A 52 14.76 0.62 4.81
N ALA A 53 14.60 1.67 5.63
CA ALA A 53 15.06 3.02 5.30
C ALA A 53 16.57 3.06 5.07
N ARG A 54 17.34 2.42 5.95
CA ARG A 54 18.80 2.33 5.81
C ARG A 54 19.20 1.56 4.56
N HIS A 55 18.47 0.51 4.18
CA HIS A 55 18.71 -0.21 2.95
C HIS A 55 18.39 0.65 1.72
N LEU A 56 17.25 1.32 1.71
CA LEU A 56 16.84 2.23 0.64
C LEU A 56 17.84 3.38 0.45
N ALA A 57 18.32 3.97 1.54
CA ALA A 57 19.34 5.03 1.50
C ALA A 57 20.69 4.52 0.96
N LYS A 58 21.03 3.25 1.18
CA LYS A 58 22.30 2.64 0.72
C LYS A 58 22.24 2.15 -0.72
N HIS A 59 21.12 1.55 -1.13
CA HIS A 59 20.98 0.84 -2.41
C HIS A 59 20.08 1.56 -3.41
N GLY A 60 19.40 2.64 -3.01
CA GLY A 60 18.41 3.35 -3.84
C GLY A 60 17.18 2.52 -4.21
N SER A 61 17.08 1.31 -3.66
CA SER A 61 16.05 0.32 -3.96
C SER A 61 15.55 -0.25 -2.65
N LEU A 62 14.26 -0.55 -2.56
CA LEU A 62 13.76 -1.32 -1.43
C LEU A 62 14.36 -2.72 -1.47
N PRO A 63 14.68 -3.32 -0.30
CA PRO A 63 14.91 -4.76 -0.27
C PRO A 63 13.65 -5.39 -0.89
N ARG A 64 13.85 -6.38 -1.77
CA ARG A 64 12.76 -7.10 -2.45
C ARG A 64 11.98 -7.94 -1.41
N ALA A 65 11.31 -7.26 -0.51
CA ALA A 65 10.37 -7.81 0.44
C ALA A 65 9.08 -8.02 -0.35
N SER A 66 8.93 -9.26 -0.81
CA SER A 66 7.74 -9.90 -1.35
C SER A 66 6.43 -9.15 -1.08
N GLU A 67 5.75 -8.67 -2.13
CA GLU A 67 4.28 -8.61 -2.35
C GLU A 67 3.26 -8.40 -1.20
N GLN A 68 3.63 -8.01 0.02
CA GLN A 68 2.79 -8.28 1.18
C GLN A 68 2.40 -7.00 1.92
N SER A 69 1.24 -6.47 1.52
CA SER A 69 0.20 -5.84 2.36
C SER A 69 -0.42 -4.61 1.68
N GLY A 70 -1.14 -4.80 0.57
CA GLY A 70 -1.84 -3.68 -0.06
C GLY A 70 -2.58 -3.89 -1.38
N ARG A 71 -2.89 -5.12 -1.82
CA ARG A 71 -4.01 -5.34 -2.77
C ARG A 71 -5.36 -5.16 -2.04
N SER A 72 -5.56 -4.02 -1.40
CA SER A 72 -6.75 -3.75 -0.59
C SER A 72 -7.07 -2.25 -0.54
N SER A 73 -7.13 -1.61 -1.71
CA SER A 73 -8.04 -0.50 -1.98
C SER A 73 -7.95 -0.17 -3.47
N GLU A 74 -9.10 0.15 -4.07
CA GLU A 74 -9.30 0.49 -5.49
C GLU A 74 -9.53 -0.69 -6.45
N GLU A 75 -10.60 -1.45 -6.19
CA GLU A 75 -11.45 -1.86 -7.32
C GLU A 75 -12.26 -0.61 -7.72
N PRO A 76 -12.03 0.01 -8.89
CA PRO A 76 -12.96 1.02 -9.37
C PRO A 76 -14.25 0.27 -9.63
N ALA A 77 -15.30 0.62 -8.89
CA ALA A 77 -16.64 0.10 -9.09
C ALA A 77 -16.98 0.19 -10.58
N LYS A 78 -16.82 -0.93 -11.30
CA LYS A 78 -17.39 -1.10 -12.64
C LYS A 78 -18.88 -1.20 -12.41
N LEU A 79 -19.50 -0.03 -12.38
CA LEU A 79 -20.91 0.20 -12.54
C LEU A 79 -21.34 -0.51 -13.82
N LYS A 80 -21.75 -1.78 -13.67
CA LYS A 80 -22.40 -2.55 -14.73
C LYS A 80 -23.77 -1.93 -14.94
N PHE A 81 -23.82 -0.90 -15.78
CA PHE A 81 -25.04 -0.58 -16.50
C PHE A 81 -25.28 -1.72 -17.50
N PRO A 82 -26.39 -2.46 -17.44
CA PRO A 82 -26.78 -3.30 -18.56
C PRO A 82 -27.33 -2.37 -19.65
N LEU A 83 -26.49 -2.02 -20.62
CA LEU A 83 -26.96 -1.58 -21.93
C LEU A 83 -26.72 -2.69 -22.94
N SER A 84 -27.81 -3.01 -23.62
CA SER A 84 -27.88 -3.62 -24.95
C SER A 84 -27.90 -5.16 -25.05
N GLY A 85 -29.08 -5.65 -25.42
CA GLY A 85 -29.21 -6.30 -26.73
C GLY A 85 -29.19 -7.83 -26.75
N ALA A 86 -30.37 -8.44 -26.65
CA ALA A 86 -30.62 -9.75 -27.25
C ALA A 86 -32.09 -9.86 -27.66
N VAL A 87 -32.37 -9.53 -28.93
CA VAL A 87 -33.46 -10.14 -29.69
C VAL A 87 -32.85 -11.30 -30.50
N PRO A 88 -33.34 -12.53 -30.27
CA PRO A 88 -33.58 -13.43 -31.39
C PRO A 88 -34.98 -14.06 -31.21
N GLY A 89 -35.83 -14.14 -32.22
CA GLY A 89 -35.55 -14.85 -33.46
C GLY A 89 -36.58 -15.99 -33.54
N ALA A 90 -37.40 -15.95 -34.58
CA ALA A 90 -38.48 -16.88 -34.86
C ALA A 90 -38.04 -18.35 -34.92
N ALA A 91 -38.90 -19.26 -34.45
CA ALA A 91 -39.02 -20.62 -34.98
C ALA A 91 -40.35 -21.23 -34.53
N GLY A 92 -41.16 -21.65 -35.50
CA GLY A 92 -42.51 -22.16 -35.27
C GLY A 92 -42.55 -23.54 -34.62
N VAL A 93 -43.70 -23.85 -34.04
CA VAL A 93 -44.13 -25.20 -33.68
C VAL A 93 -45.53 -25.40 -34.26
N LYS A 94 -45.61 -26.33 -35.20
CA LYS A 94 -46.81 -27.11 -35.52
C LYS A 94 -47.07 -28.05 -34.35
N ILE A 95 -48.31 -28.11 -33.87
CA ILE A 95 -49.14 -29.34 -33.78
C ILE A 95 -50.60 -28.92 -33.57
#